data_AF-A0A0S3F5I5-F1
#
_entry.id   AF-A0A0S3F5I5-F1
#
_cell.length_a   1.000
_cell.length_b   1.000
_cell.length_c   1.000
_cell.angle_alpha   90.00
_cell.angle_beta   90.00
_cell.angle_gamma   90.00
#
_symmetry.space_group_name_H-M   'P 1'
#
loop_
_entity.id
_entity.type
_entity.pdbx_description
1 polymer ?
#
loop_
_entity_poly.entity_id
_entity_poly.type
_entity_poly.pdbx_seq_one_letter_code
_entity_poly.pdbx_strand_id
1 'polypeptide(L)'
;MTSGKISLDLDEFKPQPVKIDADSRAQIKEASDNAGFTGRHAVAKTKPASLPVSAEQGGASEVKRRGRKRTTGRDVPFTVKLRRDTNNQIYELADQLECGAIAEVIEMALQALTEKIARGEPTR
;
A
#
# COMPACT_ATOMS: atom_id res chain seq x y z
N MET A 1 -8.08 34.94 -12.49
CA MET A 1 -9.49 34.98 -12.05
C MET A 1 -10.26 34.09 -13.03
N THR A 2 -10.86 32.95 -12.74
CA THR A 2 -11.41 32.35 -11.51
C THR A 2 -11.37 30.82 -11.68
N SER A 3 -10.72 30.08 -10.79
CA SER A 3 -10.84 28.63 -10.69
C SER A 3 -12.18 28.28 -10.05
N GLY A 4 -13.24 28.33 -10.84
CA GLY A 4 -14.58 27.94 -10.42
C GLY A 4 -14.61 26.43 -10.13
N LYS A 5 -14.59 26.06 -8.84
CA LYS A 5 -14.87 24.68 -8.43
C LYS A 5 -16.33 24.39 -8.73
N ILE A 6 -16.59 23.44 -9.62
CA ILE A 6 -17.94 22.93 -9.90
C ILE A 6 -18.37 22.11 -8.67
N SER A 7 -19.28 22.65 -7.87
CA SER A 7 -19.93 21.90 -6.81
C SER A 7 -21.02 21.02 -7.44
N LEU A 8 -20.75 19.72 -7.54
CA LEU A 8 -21.77 18.74 -7.91
C LEU A 8 -22.63 18.46 -6.69
N ASP A 9 -23.89 18.87 -6.76
CA ASP A 9 -24.90 18.51 -5.76
C ASP A 9 -25.29 17.04 -5.96
N LEU A 10 -25.07 16.23 -4.92
CA LEU A 10 -25.31 14.80 -4.91
C LEU A 10 -26.39 14.42 -3.89
N ASP A 11 -27.06 15.40 -3.27
CA ASP A 11 -28.03 15.15 -2.19
C ASP A 11 -29.27 14.39 -2.69
N GLU A 12 -29.56 14.48 -3.98
CA GLU A 12 -30.63 13.76 -4.67
C GLU A 12 -30.18 12.39 -5.23
N PHE A 13 -28.88 12.10 -5.29
CA PHE A 13 -28.37 10.84 -5.84
C PHE A 13 -28.44 9.71 -4.80
N LYS A 14 -29.61 9.06 -4.75
CA LYS A 14 -29.87 7.88 -3.88
C LYS A 14 -30.05 6.63 -4.75
N PRO A 15 -28.96 6.03 -5.26
CA PRO A 15 -29.07 4.84 -6.11
C PRO A 15 -29.64 3.69 -5.30
N GLN A 16 -30.72 3.09 -5.79
CA GLN A 16 -31.27 1.89 -5.19
C GLN A 16 -30.50 0.67 -5.73
N PRO A 17 -30.19 -0.32 -4.87
CA PRO A 17 -29.52 -1.53 -5.31
C PRO A 17 -30.48 -2.35 -6.19
N VAL A 18 -30.30 -2.26 -7.51
CA VAL A 18 -31.00 -3.11 -8.47
C VAL A 18 -30.42 -4.52 -8.35
N LYS A 19 -31.24 -5.48 -7.92
CA LYS A 19 -30.88 -6.89 -7.96
C LYS A 19 -31.05 -7.37 -9.39
N ILE A 20 -29.93 -7.65 -10.04
CA ILE A 20 -29.93 -8.22 -11.38
C ILE A 20 -30.28 -9.72 -11.30
N ASP A 21 -31.26 -10.13 -12.09
CA ASP A 21 -31.72 -11.51 -12.23
C ASP A 21 -30.62 -12.44 -12.76
N ALA A 22 -30.73 -13.73 -12.47
CA ALA A 22 -29.70 -14.72 -12.81
C ALA A 22 -29.49 -14.84 -14.34
N ASP A 23 -30.56 -14.72 -15.12
CA ASP A 23 -30.51 -14.84 -16.58
C ASP A 23 -29.78 -13.66 -17.23
N SER A 24 -30.00 -12.45 -16.73
CA SER A 24 -29.29 -11.26 -17.18
C SER A 24 -27.79 -11.34 -16.87
N ARG A 25 -27.40 -11.96 -15.74
CA ARG A 25 -25.99 -12.17 -15.41
C ARG A 25 -25.32 -13.15 -16.38
N ALA A 26 -26.04 -14.19 -16.82
CA ALA A 26 -25.52 -15.14 -17.80
C ALA A 26 -25.29 -14.46 -19.16
N GLN A 27 -26.23 -13.63 -19.62
CA GLN A 27 -26.11 -12.85 -20.85
C GLN A 27 -24.92 -11.87 -20.80
N ILE A 28 -24.74 -11.17 -19.67
CA ILE A 28 -23.60 -10.25 -19.47
C ILE A 28 -22.28 -11.01 -19.52
N LYS A 29 -22.23 -12.22 -18.93
CA LYS A 29 -21.04 -13.07 -18.96
C LYS A 29 -20.68 -13.49 -20.38
N GLU A 30 -21.65 -13.98 -21.14
CA GLU A 30 -21.47 -14.38 -22.53
C GLU A 30 -21.00 -13.20 -23.41
N ALA A 31 -21.61 -12.02 -23.24
CA ALA A 31 -21.19 -10.80 -23.93
C ALA A 31 -19.75 -10.37 -23.56
N SER A 32 -19.35 -10.53 -22.30
CA SER A 32 -18.01 -10.20 -21.82
C SER A 32 -16.95 -11.15 -22.39
N ASP A 33 -17.26 -12.45 -22.42
CA ASP A 33 -16.39 -13.47 -22.98
C ASP A 33 -16.19 -13.26 -24.50
N ASN A 34 -17.27 -12.95 -25.23
CA ASN A 34 -17.22 -12.61 -26.67
C ASN A 34 -16.42 -11.33 -26.95
N ALA A 35 -16.42 -10.37 -26.02
CA ALA A 35 -15.61 -9.15 -26.09
C ALA A 35 -14.14 -9.34 -25.64
N GLY A 36 -13.73 -10.57 -25.29
CA GLY A 36 -12.38 -10.89 -24.86
C GLY A 36 -12.05 -10.52 -23.41
N PHE A 37 -13.05 -10.09 -22.63
CA PHE A 37 -12.90 -9.81 -21.20
C PHE A 37 -13.03 -11.09 -20.38
N THR A 38 -11.99 -11.92 -20.39
CA THR A 38 -11.93 -13.13 -19.57
C THR A 38 -11.48 -12.80 -18.15
N GLY A 39 -12.42 -12.69 -17.21
CA GLY A 39 -12.13 -12.42 -15.80
C GLY A 39 -11.54 -13.64 -15.08
N ARG A 40 -10.42 -13.46 -14.36
CA ARG A 40 -9.98 -14.44 -13.35
C ARG A 40 -10.85 -14.28 -12.11
N HIS A 41 -11.85 -15.16 -11.94
CA HIS A 41 -12.63 -15.17 -10.71
C HIS A 41 -11.76 -15.65 -9.54
N ALA A 42 -11.56 -14.78 -8.55
CA ALA A 42 -10.94 -15.17 -7.29
C ALA A 42 -11.85 -16.18 -6.58
N VAL A 43 -11.30 -17.33 -6.21
CA VAL A 43 -11.99 -18.31 -5.38
C VAL A 43 -12.39 -17.64 -4.07
N ALA A 44 -13.68 -17.68 -3.74
CA ALA A 44 -14.18 -17.13 -2.49
C ALA A 44 -13.42 -17.79 -1.33
N LYS A 45 -12.72 -16.99 -0.52
CA LYS A 45 -12.09 -17.46 0.72
C LYS A 45 -13.21 -17.97 1.62
N THR A 46 -13.29 -19.28 1.79
CA THR A 46 -13.98 -19.88 2.93
C THR A 46 -13.38 -19.26 4.20
N LYS A 47 -14.25 -18.64 5.01
CA LYS A 47 -13.89 -18.02 6.28
C LYS A 47 -13.34 -19.13 7.20
N PRO A 48 -12.06 -19.12 7.60
CA PRO A 48 -11.59 -20.11 8.55
C PRO A 48 -12.24 -19.81 9.91
N ALA A 49 -12.76 -20.86 10.54
CA ALA A 49 -13.17 -20.81 11.94
C ALA A 49 -11.99 -20.31 12.78
N SER A 50 -12.27 -19.41 13.72
CA SER A 50 -11.30 -18.86 14.66
C SER A 50 -10.75 -19.98 15.55
N LEU A 51 -9.61 -20.54 15.19
CA LEU A 51 -8.77 -21.28 16.12
C LEU A 51 -7.89 -20.29 16.88
N PRO A 52 -7.68 -20.48 18.20
CA PRO A 52 -6.80 -19.62 18.97
C PRO A 52 -5.38 -19.75 18.43
N VAL A 53 -4.74 -18.60 18.21
CA VAL A 53 -3.36 -18.49 17.72
C VAL A 53 -2.43 -19.06 18.78
N SER A 54 -1.94 -20.28 18.57
CA SER A 54 -0.77 -20.77 19.28
C SER A 54 0.44 -20.07 18.70
N ALA A 55 1.07 -19.21 19.51
CA ALA A 55 2.31 -18.54 19.16
C ALA A 55 3.45 -19.55 19.21
N GLU A 56 3.66 -20.28 18.11
CA GLU A 56 4.85 -21.12 17.93
C GLU A 56 5.80 -20.47 16.94
N GLN A 57 7.01 -20.27 17.45
CA GLN A 57 8.18 -19.75 16.77
C GLN A 57 8.49 -20.58 15.52
N GLY A 58 8.34 -19.99 14.34
CA GLY A 58 8.69 -20.59 13.06
C GLY A 58 9.49 -19.61 12.22
N GLY A 59 10.79 -19.87 12.10
CA GLY A 59 11.75 -19.05 11.36
C GLY A 59 11.39 -18.90 9.88
N ALA A 60 10.77 -17.77 9.55
CA ALA A 60 10.92 -17.08 8.29
C ALA A 60 10.67 -15.62 8.62
N SER A 61 11.75 -14.87 8.86
CA SER A 61 11.74 -13.44 9.19
C SER A 61 10.92 -12.69 8.14
N GLU A 62 9.64 -12.48 8.46
CA GLU A 62 8.65 -11.85 7.62
C GLU A 62 9.03 -10.39 7.41
N VAL A 63 8.85 -9.89 6.20
CA VAL A 63 9.14 -8.50 5.89
C VAL A 63 8.11 -7.65 6.64
N LYS A 64 8.55 -6.94 7.70
CA LYS A 64 7.72 -5.97 8.40
C LYS A 64 7.15 -4.97 7.39
N ARG A 65 5.84 -4.78 7.39
CA ARG A 65 5.14 -3.75 6.60
C ARG A 65 4.33 -2.89 7.54
N ARG A 66 4.64 -1.60 7.59
CA ARG A 66 3.90 -0.62 8.38
C ARG A 66 2.75 -0.03 7.57
N GLY A 67 1.58 0.17 8.21
CA GLY A 67 0.44 0.85 7.61
C GLY A 67 0.71 2.34 7.34
N ARG A 68 0.13 2.89 6.27
CA ARG A 68 0.37 4.26 5.81
C ARG A 68 -0.14 5.28 6.84
N LYS A 69 0.76 6.00 7.52
CA LYS A 69 0.41 7.14 8.36
C LYS A 69 0.60 8.45 7.57
N ARG A 70 -0.53 9.09 7.23
CA ARG A 70 -0.68 10.45 6.64
C ARG A 70 -0.06 10.72 5.26
N THR A 71 -0.57 11.76 4.60
CA THR A 71 -0.01 12.38 3.38
C THR A 71 1.19 13.23 3.76
N THR A 72 2.38 12.86 3.30
CA THR A 72 3.65 13.46 3.73
C THR A 72 4.31 14.34 2.67
N GLY A 73 3.62 14.71 1.59
CA GLY A 73 4.19 15.51 0.49
C GLY A 73 5.32 14.83 -0.30
N ARG A 74 5.46 13.51 -0.17
CA ARG A 74 6.46 12.69 -0.87
C ARG A 74 5.84 12.10 -2.12
N ASP A 75 6.08 12.75 -3.25
CA ASP A 75 5.34 12.49 -4.49
C ASP A 75 6.16 11.74 -5.57
N VAL A 76 7.46 11.53 -5.32
CA VAL A 76 8.36 10.81 -6.25
C VAL A 76 8.61 9.38 -5.73
N PRO A 77 8.29 8.33 -6.50
CA PRO A 77 8.54 6.95 -6.09
C PRO A 77 10.04 6.62 -6.15
N PHE A 78 10.52 5.89 -5.15
CA PHE A 78 11.89 5.40 -5.08
C PHE A 78 11.88 3.88 -4.85
N THR A 79 12.44 3.12 -5.80
CA THR A 79 12.45 1.65 -5.77
C THR A 79 13.89 1.14 -5.70
N VAL A 80 14.20 0.35 -4.68
CA VAL A 80 15.54 -0.25 -4.50
C VAL A 80 15.46 -1.70 -4.03
N LYS A 81 16.54 -2.44 -4.25
CA LYS A 81 16.74 -3.79 -3.68
C LYS A 81 17.66 -3.67 -2.47
N LEU A 82 17.18 -4.12 -1.32
CA LEU A 82 17.92 -4.10 -0.06
C LEU A 82 18.15 -5.53 0.44
N ARG A 83 19.20 -5.72 1.26
CA ARG A 83 19.30 -6.92 2.09
C ARG A 83 18.17 -6.93 3.10
N ARG A 84 17.73 -8.12 3.52
CA ARG A 84 16.64 -8.28 4.50
C ARG A 84 16.97 -7.58 5.82
N ASP A 85 18.19 -7.75 6.30
CA ASP A 85 18.65 -7.16 7.58
C ASP A 85 18.61 -5.64 7.52
N THR A 86 19.09 -5.05 6.41
CA THR A 86 19.05 -3.60 6.18
C THR A 86 17.62 -3.08 6.14
N ASN A 87 16.70 -3.80 5.48
CA ASN A 87 15.30 -3.41 5.44
C ASN A 87 14.69 -3.40 6.85
N ASN A 88 14.96 -4.42 7.66
CA ASN A 88 14.48 -4.50 9.04
C ASN A 88 15.05 -3.38 9.92
N GLN A 89 16.35 -3.08 9.78
CA GLN A 89 17.00 -1.97 10.48
C GLN A 89 16.35 -0.62 10.15
N ILE A 90 15.97 -0.40 8.89
CA ILE A 90 15.28 0.83 8.49
C ILE A 90 13.92 0.93 9.19
N TYR A 91 13.17 -0.17 9.31
CA TYR A 91 11.91 -0.17 10.06
C TYR A 91 12.11 0.10 11.55
N GLU A 92 13.13 -0.51 12.16
CA GLU A 92 13.45 -0.29 13.58
C GLU A 92 13.83 1.17 13.84
N LEU A 93 14.66 1.76 12.97
CA LEU A 93 15.00 3.19 13.04
C LEU A 93 13.75 4.06 12.85
N ALA A 94 12.86 3.71 11.93
CA ALA A 94 11.62 4.45 11.71
C ALA A 94 10.70 4.43 12.93
N ASP A 95 10.69 3.32 13.69
CA ASP A 95 9.90 3.22 14.91
C ASP A 95 10.58 3.96 16.08
N GLN A 96 11.92 3.86 16.21
CA GLN A 96 12.69 4.56 17.25
C GLN A 96 12.67 6.08 17.10
N LEU A 97 12.74 6.58 15.86
CA LEU A 97 12.70 8.01 15.54
C LEU A 97 11.28 8.54 15.39
N GLU A 98 10.27 7.70 15.66
CA GLU A 98 8.84 8.00 15.51
C GLU A 98 8.47 8.55 14.12
N CYS A 99 9.19 8.14 13.08
CA CYS A 99 8.98 8.60 11.72
C CYS A 99 7.58 8.25 11.23
N GLY A 100 6.96 9.15 10.47
CA GLY A 100 5.67 8.92 9.82
C GLY A 100 5.79 7.99 8.60
N ALA A 101 6.93 8.03 7.92
CA ALA A 101 7.23 7.25 6.73
C ALA A 101 8.69 6.77 6.71
N ILE A 102 8.94 5.63 6.07
CA ILE A 102 10.29 5.07 5.89
C ILE A 102 11.23 6.03 5.15
N ALA A 103 10.67 6.80 4.22
CA ALA A 103 11.43 7.79 3.45
C ALA A 103 12.10 8.85 4.36
N GLU A 104 11.54 9.16 5.53
CA GLU A 104 12.15 10.09 6.49
C GLU A 104 13.49 9.59 7.00
N VAL A 105 13.59 8.29 7.31
CA VAL A 105 14.83 7.66 7.75
C VAL A 105 15.90 7.75 6.65
N ILE A 106 15.49 7.58 5.40
CA ILE A 106 16.39 7.66 4.24
C ILE A 106 16.85 9.10 4.02
N GLU A 107 15.94 10.08 4.08
CA GLU A 107 16.23 11.52 3.98
C GLU A 107 17.23 11.96 5.07
N MET A 108 17.00 11.56 6.33
CA MET A 108 17.92 11.84 7.44
C MET A 108 19.29 11.18 7.24
N ALA A 109 19.32 9.93 6.77
CA ALA A 109 20.57 9.22 6.49
C ALA A 109 21.38 9.91 5.39
N LEU A 110 20.71 10.41 4.34
CA LEU A 110 21.36 11.18 3.27
C LEU A 110 21.97 12.48 3.81
N GLN A 111 21.23 13.23 4.63
CA GLN A 111 21.76 14.45 5.24
C GLN A 111 22.99 14.17 6.09
N ALA A 112 22.93 13.14 6.96
CA ALA A 112 24.05 12.74 7.79
C ALA A 112 25.28 12.32 6.95
N LEU A 113 25.07 11.63 5.83
CA LEU A 113 26.15 11.28 4.90
C LEU A 113 26.74 12.52 4.21
N THR A 114 25.91 13.47 3.78
CA THR A 114 26.39 14.74 3.20
C THR A 114 27.22 15.55 4.20
N GLU A 115 26.78 15.63 5.45
CA GLU A 115 27.54 16.29 6.52
C GLU A 115 28.88 15.61 6.78
N LYS A 116 28.92 14.27 6.80
CA LYS A 116 30.17 13.52 6.94
C LYS A 116 31.15 13.80 5.80
N ILE A 117 30.65 13.83 4.56
CA ILE A 117 31.47 14.17 3.38
C ILE A 117 32.00 15.60 3.49
N ALA A 118 31.15 16.56 3.90
CA ALA A 118 31.55 17.95 4.08
C ALA A 118 32.61 18.13 5.17
N ARG A 119 32.58 17.31 6.22
CA ARG A 119 33.61 17.26 7.27
C ARG A 119 34.90 16.53 6.85
N GLY A 120 34.96 15.96 5.65
CA GLY A 120 36.11 15.19 5.17
C GLY A 120 36.30 13.86 5.88
N GLU A 121 35.25 13.31 6.52
CA GLU A 121 35.31 11.99 7.13
C GLU A 121 35.41 10.91 6.04
N PRO A 122 36.21 9.84 6.24
CA PRO A 122 36.29 8.76 5.28
C PRO A 122 34.94 8.04 5.19
N THR A 123 34.35 8.04 3.99
CA THR A 123 33.06 7.37 3.73
C THR A 123 33.21 5.91 3.27
N ARG A 124 34.43 5.43 3.04
CA ARG A 124 34.85 4.02 3.02
C ARG A 124 36.35 3.94 2.74
#